data_AF-A0A4R4Q1U4-F1
#
_entry.id   AF-A0A4R4Q1U4-F1
#
_cell.length_a   1.000
_cell.length_b   1.000
_cell.length_c   1.000
_cell.angle_alpha   90.00
_cell.angle_beta   90.00
_cell.angle_gamma   90.00
#
_symmetry.space_group_name_H-M   'P 1'
#
loop_
_entity.id
_entity.type
_entity.pdbx_description
1 polymer ?
#
loop_
_entity_poly.entity_id
_entity_poly.type
_entity_poly.pdbx_seq_one_letter_code
_entity_poly.pdbx_strand_id
1 'polypeptide(L)'
;MSVIPDWMLVIGVVMTALSPLLALGGVALGAYLTRKSDRELDTWRHREETMRMVRWAVEQILADDEAGTDAGVVTLRSLMRSELLQPEDYDLVAALTAAVAIDRVGAAAYAEIADAEIEVVEGDDEHG
;
A
#
# COMPACT_ATOMS: atom_id res chain seq x y z
N MET A 1 35.37 34.77 51.59
CA MET A 1 34.03 34.51 51.03
C MET A 1 34.17 34.58 49.52
N SER A 2 34.10 33.45 48.81
CA SER A 2 34.26 33.43 47.34
C SER A 2 32.96 33.88 46.71
N VAL A 3 32.99 34.99 45.97
CA VAL A 3 31.81 35.53 45.28
C VAL A 3 31.71 34.80 43.94
N ILE A 4 30.65 34.03 43.75
CA ILE A 4 30.40 33.37 42.46
C ILE A 4 30.11 34.47 41.44
N PRO A 5 30.82 34.51 40.30
CA PRO A 5 30.57 35.50 39.27
C PRO A 5 29.15 35.34 38.68
N ASP A 6 28.41 36.44 38.56
CA ASP A 6 27.01 36.45 38.10
C ASP A 6 26.81 35.78 36.73
N TRP A 7 27.82 35.82 35.86
CA TRP A 7 27.78 35.17 34.55
C TRP A 7 27.70 33.63 34.65
N MET A 8 28.25 33.00 35.71
CA MET A 8 28.11 31.56 35.92
C MET A 8 26.68 31.18 36.30
N LEU A 9 25.96 32.04 37.04
CA LEU A 9 24.55 31.81 37.37
C LEU A 9 23.68 31.88 36.12
N VAL A 10 23.92 32.86 35.24
CA VAL A 10 23.18 32.99 33.97
C VAL A 10 23.39 31.75 33.08
N ILE A 11 24.64 31.29 32.93
CA ILE A 11 24.92 30.08 32.15
C ILE A 11 24.25 28.85 32.76
N GLY A 12 24.30 28.70 34.09
CA GLY A 12 23.67 27.58 34.79
C GLY A 12 22.16 27.50 34.53
N VAL A 13 21.45 28.64 34.62
CA VAL A 13 20.00 28.75 34.35
C VAL A 13 19.69 28.50 32.88
N VAL A 14 20.49 29.06 31.96
CA VAL A 14 20.32 28.82 30.53
C VAL A 14 20.49 27.34 30.19
N MET A 15 21.51 26.68 30.70
CA MET A 15 21.77 25.26 30.41
C MET A 15 20.69 24.35 31.01
N THR A 16 20.21 24.64 32.22
CA THR A 16 19.11 23.86 32.84
C THR A 16 17.77 24.05 32.14
N ALA A 17 17.50 25.24 31.58
CA ALA A 17 16.31 25.48 30.77
C ALA A 17 16.44 24.92 29.34
N LEU A 18 17.64 24.92 28.77
CA LEU A 18 17.91 24.47 27.41
C LEU A 18 17.88 22.94 27.29
N SER A 19 18.39 22.20 28.29
CA SER A 19 18.39 20.73 28.28
C SER A 19 17.00 20.10 28.04
N PRO A 20 15.93 20.44 28.78
CA PRO A 20 14.61 19.86 28.54
C PRO A 20 14.01 20.27 27.19
N LEU A 21 14.32 21.47 26.70
CA LEU A 21 13.87 21.93 25.37
C LEU A 21 14.55 21.14 24.24
N LEU A 22 15.86 20.91 24.35
CA LEU A 22 16.60 20.08 23.40
C LEU A 22 16.15 18.61 23.48
N ALA A 23 15.86 18.10 24.68
CA ALA A 23 15.32 16.75 24.85
C ALA A 23 13.94 16.62 24.19
N LEU A 24 13.04 17.58 24.40
CA LEU A 24 11.73 17.64 23.74
C LEU A 24 11.87 17.74 22.22
N GLY A 25 12.76 18.61 21.74
CA GLY A 25 13.05 18.75 20.31
C GLY A 25 13.57 17.46 19.70
N GLY A 26 14.48 16.77 20.38
CA GLY A 26 15.01 15.48 19.97
C GLY A 26 13.94 14.39 19.88
N VAL A 27 13.07 14.28 20.89
CA VAL A 27 11.95 13.32 20.90
C VAL A 27 10.93 13.61 19.80
N ALA A 28 10.57 14.88 19.61
CA ALA A 28 9.62 15.29 18.58
C ALA A 28 10.15 15.00 17.17
N LEU A 29 11.43 15.30 16.92
CA LEU A 29 12.09 15.00 15.65
C LEU A 29 12.19 13.50 15.41
N GLY A 30 12.56 12.73 16.43
CA GLY A 30 12.60 11.26 16.36
C GLY A 30 11.24 10.67 16.01
N ALA A 31 10.19 11.08 16.73
CA ALA A 31 8.82 10.63 16.47
C ALA A 31 8.33 10.99 15.06
N TYR A 32 8.71 12.17 14.56
CA TYR A 32 8.38 12.59 13.20
C TYR A 32 9.08 11.71 12.14
N LEU A 33 10.37 11.45 12.31
CA LEU A 33 11.14 10.60 11.41
C LEU A 33 10.63 9.16 11.40
N THR A 34 10.30 8.60 12.57
CA THR A 34 9.71 7.26 12.68
C THR A 34 8.38 7.18 11.94
N ARG A 35 7.47 8.15 12.15
CA ARG A 35 6.19 8.17 11.42
C ARG A 35 6.35 8.27 9.91
N LYS A 36 7.36 9.00 9.44
CA LYS A 36 7.67 9.07 8.02
C LYS A 36 8.19 7.71 7.51
N SER A 37 9.12 7.09 8.23
CA SER A 37 9.65 5.77 7.89
C SER A 37 8.58 4.68 7.91
N ASP A 38 7.64 4.74 8.85
CA ASP A 38 6.54 3.77 8.95
C ASP A 38 5.66 3.83 7.70
N ARG A 39 5.40 5.02 7.16
CA ARG A 39 4.64 5.21 5.91
C ARG A 39 5.37 4.66 4.68
N GLU A 40 6.68 4.86 4.62
CA GLU A 40 7.51 4.31 3.53
C GLU A 40 7.58 2.77 3.61
N LEU A 41 7.70 2.22 4.82
CA LEU A 41 7.67 0.77 5.06
C LEU A 41 6.31 0.16 4.72
N ASP A 42 5.22 0.83 5.06
CA ASP A 42 3.88 0.35 4.76
C ASP A 42 3.67 0.26 3.24
N THR A 43 4.09 1.29 2.51
CA THR A 43 4.09 1.30 1.03
C THR A 43 4.91 0.12 0.48
N TRP A 44 6.12 -0.09 0.99
CA TRP A 44 6.97 -1.20 0.53
C TRP A 44 6.34 -2.57 0.82
N ARG A 45 5.72 -2.74 1.99
CA ARG A 45 5.04 -3.97 2.40
C ARG A 45 3.82 -4.27 1.54
N HIS A 46 3.00 -3.26 1.26
CA HIS A 46 1.83 -3.39 0.39
C HIS A 46 2.23 -3.88 -1.02
N ARG A 47 3.35 -3.37 -1.53
CA ARG A 47 3.90 -3.80 -2.83
C ARG A 47 4.36 -5.26 -2.82
N GLU A 48 5.07 -5.67 -1.78
CA GLU A 48 5.53 -7.05 -1.61
C GLU A 48 4.35 -8.04 -1.52
N GLU A 49 3.31 -7.69 -0.75
CA GLU A 49 2.11 -8.49 -0.59
C GLU A 49 1.34 -8.60 -1.92
N THR A 50 1.25 -7.51 -2.68
CA THR A 50 0.62 -7.48 -4.01
C THR A 50 1.36 -8.39 -4.99
N MET A 51 2.68 -8.27 -5.11
CA MET A 51 3.47 -9.13 -6.00
C MET A 51 3.44 -10.61 -5.59
N ARG A 52 3.34 -10.90 -4.29
CA ARG A 52 3.14 -12.26 -3.79
C ARG A 52 1.78 -12.84 -4.21
N MET A 53 0.71 -12.06 -4.09
CA MET A 53 -0.63 -12.49 -4.52
C MET A 53 -0.75 -12.63 -6.03
N VAL A 54 -0.16 -11.70 -6.81
CA VAL A 54 -0.08 -11.79 -8.27
C VAL A 54 0.65 -13.06 -8.69
N ARG A 55 1.82 -13.32 -8.10
CA ARG A 55 2.58 -14.55 -8.38
C ARG A 55 1.78 -15.81 -8.05
N TRP A 56 1.18 -15.87 -6.86
CA TRP A 56 0.35 -17.02 -6.48
C TRP A 56 -0.83 -17.21 -7.45
N ALA A 57 -1.50 -16.13 -7.85
CA ALA A 57 -2.60 -16.20 -8.81
C ALA A 57 -2.13 -16.75 -10.18
N VAL A 58 -0.97 -16.30 -10.67
CA VAL A 58 -0.37 -16.81 -11.91
C VAL A 58 0.03 -18.28 -11.77
N GLU A 59 0.64 -18.68 -10.64
CA GLU A 59 0.97 -20.08 -10.36
C GLU A 59 -0.29 -20.97 -10.39
N GLN A 60 -1.40 -20.50 -9.82
CA GLN A 60 -2.66 -21.25 -9.86
C GLN A 60 -3.30 -21.33 -11.24
N ILE A 61 -3.17 -20.28 -12.06
CA ILE A 61 -3.65 -20.28 -13.44
C ILE A 61 -2.83 -21.24 -14.31
N LEU A 62 -1.51 -21.27 -14.12
CA LEU A 62 -0.61 -22.13 -14.88
C LEU A 62 -0.63 -23.60 -14.42
N ALA A 63 -1.18 -23.90 -13.24
CA ALA A 63 -1.29 -25.26 -12.71
C ALA A 63 -2.33 -26.12 -13.46
N ASP A 64 -3.13 -25.53 -14.36
CA ASP A 64 -4.12 -26.20 -15.23
C ASP A 64 -5.17 -27.03 -14.47
N ASP A 65 -5.40 -26.68 -13.21
CA ASP A 65 -6.54 -27.15 -12.42
C ASP A 65 -7.70 -26.17 -12.59
N GLU A 66 -8.90 -26.67 -12.92
CA GLU A 66 -10.08 -25.84 -13.20
C GLU A 66 -10.41 -24.95 -11.99
N ALA A 67 -10.44 -25.53 -10.79
CA ALA A 67 -10.73 -24.81 -9.55
C ALA A 67 -9.61 -23.83 -9.17
N GLY A 68 -8.34 -24.24 -9.33
CA GLY A 68 -7.17 -23.38 -9.11
C GLY A 68 -7.15 -22.17 -10.04
N THR A 69 -7.45 -22.36 -11.32
CA THR A 69 -7.40 -21.28 -12.30
C THR A 69 -8.49 -20.25 -12.06
N ASP A 70 -9.71 -20.69 -11.76
CA ASP A 70 -10.81 -19.77 -11.43
C ASP A 70 -10.50 -18.96 -10.17
N ALA A 71 -9.90 -19.61 -9.15
CA ALA A 71 -9.42 -18.91 -7.97
C ALA A 71 -8.36 -17.85 -8.30
N GLY A 72 -7.39 -18.17 -9.17
CA GLY A 72 -6.36 -17.22 -9.61
C GLY A 72 -6.95 -16.02 -10.38
N VAL A 73 -7.90 -16.24 -11.27
CA VAL A 73 -8.60 -15.16 -12.01
C VAL A 73 -9.38 -14.25 -11.07
N VAL A 74 -10.12 -14.81 -10.12
CA VAL A 74 -10.87 -14.04 -9.13
C VAL A 74 -9.92 -13.21 -8.27
N THR A 75 -8.77 -13.75 -7.88
CA THR A 75 -7.76 -13.01 -7.13
C THR A 75 -7.21 -11.83 -7.93
N LEU A 76 -6.83 -12.01 -9.21
CA LEU A 76 -6.36 -10.90 -10.05
C LEU A 76 -7.43 -9.81 -10.23
N ARG A 77 -8.69 -10.20 -10.50
CA ARG A 77 -9.80 -9.27 -10.64
C ARG A 77 -10.11 -8.52 -9.34
N SER A 78 -9.93 -9.17 -8.19
CA SER A 78 -10.13 -8.55 -6.88
C SER A 78 -9.00 -7.59 -6.52
N LEU A 79 -7.76 -7.89 -6.93
CA LEU A 79 -6.62 -6.99 -6.77
C LEU A 79 -6.83 -5.66 -7.51
N MET A 80 -7.39 -5.70 -8.72
CA MET A 80 -7.74 -4.49 -9.51
C MET A 80 -8.74 -3.55 -8.81
N ARG A 81 -9.50 -4.04 -7.83
CA ARG A 81 -10.50 -3.27 -7.07
C ARG A 81 -10.04 -2.97 -5.64
N SER A 82 -8.84 -3.42 -5.26
CA SER A 82 -8.34 -3.35 -3.90
C SER A 82 -7.50 -2.08 -3.68
N GLU A 83 -7.64 -1.46 -2.52
CA GLU A 83 -6.80 -0.35 -2.06
C GLU A 83 -5.32 -0.75 -1.87
N LEU A 84 -5.01 -2.05 -1.90
CA LEU A 84 -3.64 -2.55 -1.82
C LEU A 84 -2.81 -2.23 -3.05
N LEU A 85 -3.47 -1.92 -4.18
CA LEU A 85 -2.81 -1.79 -5.47
C LEU A 85 -2.27 -0.37 -5.67
N GLN A 86 -0.95 -0.27 -5.80
CA GLN A 86 -0.27 1.00 -6.01
C GLN A 86 -0.46 1.47 -7.47
N PRO A 87 -0.56 2.79 -7.71
CA PRO A 87 -0.77 3.35 -9.05
C PRO A 87 0.24 2.84 -10.08
N GLU A 88 1.48 2.61 -9.65
CA GLU A 88 2.59 2.17 -10.50
C GLU A 88 2.44 0.72 -10.98
N ASP A 89 1.79 -0.15 -10.19
CA ASP A 89 1.65 -1.57 -10.49
C ASP A 89 0.29 -1.90 -11.15
N TYR A 90 -0.59 -0.90 -11.34
CA TYR A 90 -1.92 -1.04 -11.94
C TYR A 90 -1.87 -1.55 -13.38
N ASP A 91 -1.06 -0.91 -14.22
CA ASP A 91 -0.96 -1.28 -15.65
C ASP A 91 -0.46 -2.72 -15.82
N LEU A 92 0.43 -3.17 -14.93
CA LEU A 92 0.94 -4.55 -14.93
C LEU A 92 -0.16 -5.55 -14.60
N VAL A 93 -0.89 -5.34 -13.50
CA VAL A 93 -1.96 -6.25 -13.06
C VAL A 93 -3.14 -6.22 -14.04
N ALA A 94 -3.45 -5.06 -14.62
CA ALA A 94 -4.44 -4.91 -15.67
C ALA A 94 -4.07 -5.73 -16.92
N ALA A 95 -2.83 -5.61 -17.40
CA ALA A 95 -2.34 -6.37 -18.53
C ALA A 95 -2.34 -7.89 -18.28
N LEU A 96 -1.96 -8.32 -17.06
CA LEU A 96 -2.02 -9.73 -16.65
C LEU A 96 -3.45 -10.26 -16.61
N THR A 97 -4.38 -9.50 -16.01
CA THR A 97 -5.80 -9.88 -15.96
C THR A 97 -6.39 -9.97 -17.37
N ALA A 98 -6.04 -9.03 -18.25
CA ALA A 98 -6.46 -9.03 -19.64
C ALA A 98 -5.91 -10.23 -20.41
N ALA A 99 -4.63 -10.57 -20.24
CA ALA A 99 -4.00 -11.71 -20.90
C ALA A 99 -4.68 -13.04 -20.51
N VAL A 100 -5.00 -13.22 -19.23
CA VAL A 100 -5.70 -14.43 -18.74
C VAL A 100 -7.15 -14.49 -19.23
N ALA A 101 -7.83 -13.35 -19.28
CA ALA A 101 -9.19 -13.29 -19.82
C ALA A 101 -9.22 -13.58 -21.33
N ILE A 102 -8.22 -13.11 -22.09
CA ILE A 102 -8.04 -13.43 -23.51
C ILE A 102 -7.79 -14.91 -23.72
N ASP A 103 -6.98 -15.55 -22.87
CA ASP A 103 -6.71 -16.99 -22.96
C ASP A 103 -7.97 -17.83 -22.71
N ARG A 104 -8.81 -17.43 -21.74
CA ARG A 104 -10.03 -18.16 -21.37
C ARG A 104 -11.22 -17.95 -22.30
N VAL A 105 -11.45 -16.72 -22.78
CA VAL A 105 -12.64 -16.37 -23.59
C VAL A 105 -12.30 -16.32 -25.09
N GLY A 106 -11.01 -16.27 -25.43
CA GLY A 106 -10.54 -16.00 -26.79
C GLY A 106 -10.46 -14.50 -27.07
N ALA A 107 -9.42 -14.08 -27.81
CA ALA A 107 -9.11 -12.67 -28.07
C ALA A 107 -10.27 -11.86 -28.69
N ALA A 108 -11.10 -12.51 -29.52
CA ALA A 108 -12.23 -11.86 -30.18
C ALA A 108 -13.37 -11.53 -29.21
N ALA A 109 -13.69 -12.43 -28.28
CA ALA A 109 -14.74 -12.21 -27.29
C ALA A 109 -14.29 -11.30 -26.14
N TYR A 110 -12.99 -11.33 -25.78
CA TYR A 110 -12.45 -10.36 -24.83
C TYR A 110 -12.51 -8.92 -25.36
N ALA A 111 -12.24 -8.70 -26.65
CA ALA A 111 -12.37 -7.38 -27.26
C ALA A 111 -13.81 -6.84 -27.20
N GLU A 112 -14.82 -7.69 -27.42
CA GLU A 112 -16.23 -7.31 -27.25
C GLU A 112 -16.60 -7.00 -25.78
N ILE A 113 -16.04 -7.73 -24.81
CA ILE A 113 -16.30 -7.48 -23.37
C ILE A 113 -15.54 -6.24 -22.87
N ALA A 114 -14.34 -5.97 -23.39
CA ALA A 114 -13.56 -4.80 -23.02
C ALA A 114 -14.17 -3.49 -23.53
N ASP A 115 -14.84 -3.53 -24.68
CA ASP A 115 -15.63 -2.40 -25.23
C ASP A 115 -17.02 -2.30 -24.61
N ALA A 116 -17.55 -3.39 -24.03
CA ALA A 116 -18.80 -3.36 -23.29
C ALA A 116 -18.59 -2.66 -21.94
N GLU A 117 -18.97 -1.38 -21.88
CA GLU A 117 -19.10 -0.59 -20.66
C GLU A 117 -19.84 -1.45 -19.62
N ILE A 118 -19.12 -1.88 -18.58
CA ILE A 118 -19.67 -2.73 -17.53
C ILE A 118 -20.74 -1.91 -16.82
N GLU A 119 -22.00 -2.08 -17.21
CA GLU A 119 -23.17 -1.65 -16.46
C GLU A 119 -23.14 -2.41 -15.14
N VAL A 120 -22.57 -1.77 -14.12
CA VAL A 120 -22.69 -2.22 -12.74
C VAL A 120 -24.17 -2.09 -12.41
N VAL A 121 -24.87 -3.22 -12.43
CA VAL A 121 -26.23 -3.32 -11.89
C VAL A 121 -26.14 -2.99 -10.41
N GLU A 122 -26.47 -1.74 -10.08
CA GLU A 122 -26.72 -1.30 -8.71
C GLU A 122 -27.85 -2.19 -8.19
N GLY A 123 -27.52 -3.09 -7.28
CA GLY A 123 -28.47 -4.01 -6.69
C GLY A 123 -29.57 -3.20 -6.02
N ASP A 124 -30.79 -3.38 -6.51
CA ASP A 124 -32.01 -2.84 -5.94
C ASP A 124 -32.10 -3.27 -4.46
N ASP A 125 -31.98 -2.30 -3.56
CA ASP A 125 -32.19 -2.43 -2.11
C ASP A 125 -33.69 -2.63 -1.81
N GLU A 126 -34.30 -3.64 -2.42
CA GLU A 126 -35.64 -4.08 -2.09
C GLU A 126 -35.62 -5.57 -1.78
N HIS A 127 -35.20 -5.94 -0.57
CA HIS A 127 -35.77 -7.06 0.18
C HIS A 127 -35.40 -6.98 1.68
N GLY A 128 -36.35 -6.46 2.47
CA GLY A 128 -36.79 -7.04 3.76
C GLY A 128 -36.00 -6.72 5.03
#